data_AF-A0A661BUZ6-F1
#
_entry.id   AF-A0A661BUZ6-F1
#
_cell.length_a   1.000
_cell.length_b   1.000
_cell.length_c   1.000
_cell.angle_alpha   90.00
_cell.angle_beta   90.00
_cell.angle_gamma   90.00
#
_symmetry.space_group_name_H-M   'P 1'
#
loop_
_entity.id
_entity.type
_entity.pdbx_description
1 polymer ?
#
loop_
_entity_poly.entity_id
_entity_poly.type
_entity_poly.pdbx_seq_one_letter_code
_entity_poly.pdbx_strand_id
1 'polypeptide(L)'
;MSNELAVYIDPPSHHFLNDRLFSYSGKLGDDLMAPYVTLQKFFTDKNIPIHTVDLMPDDDNSQLKVYLSLGILDNYRRLARRPDVIVSSFFAMECPIVDPRQYRRMRDAQHYFKHMFSWSDSASLQRFIGEDINIETFCWPQSYNNVHEKYWSRSDRKFLMMMNSNKIPAVYWQELYTERMRAVEFFGQSNDIDLYGREWDMPSIQLGQSHIPYTFRKIKRDFQILWQKKFPDPLLVAARKVYKGAADSKSEVLSKYNFALCFENMIIRGWVTEKIFDCFFTGTVPIYLGSPDITERIPADCFIDMREFSDYNKLLSHLKSLTADDIQ
;
A
#
# COMPACT_ATOMS: atom_id res chain seq x y z
N MET A 1 5.03 41.14 -0.58
CA MET A 1 3.83 40.90 -1.42
C MET A 1 3.00 39.89 -0.66
N SER A 2 1.74 40.19 -0.32
CA SER A 2 0.86 39.19 0.30
C SER A 2 0.65 38.06 -0.70
N ASN A 3 0.92 36.82 -0.30
CA ASN A 3 0.71 35.68 -1.19
C ASN A 3 -0.79 35.52 -1.41
N GLU A 4 -1.27 35.80 -2.62
CA GLU A 4 -2.70 35.69 -3.00
C GLU A 4 -3.20 34.24 -2.99
N LEU A 5 -2.29 33.25 -2.96
CA LEU A 5 -2.57 31.83 -3.06
C LEU A 5 -1.81 31.04 -1.99
N ALA A 6 -2.46 30.04 -1.38
CA ALA A 6 -1.83 29.03 -0.53
C ALA A 6 -2.42 27.63 -0.80
N VAL A 7 -1.61 26.59 -0.56
CA VAL A 7 -1.98 25.18 -0.77
C VAL A 7 -2.08 24.46 0.57
N TYR A 8 -3.14 23.66 0.74
CA TYR A 8 -3.38 22.90 1.95
C TYR A 8 -3.66 21.44 1.62
N ILE A 9 -2.89 20.54 2.22
CA ILE A 9 -2.99 19.09 2.00
C ILE A 9 -3.62 18.43 3.24
N ASP A 10 -4.72 17.69 3.03
CA ASP A 10 -5.18 16.68 4.00
C ASP A 10 -4.31 15.42 3.82
N PRO A 11 -3.42 15.10 4.76
CA PRO A 11 -2.46 14.02 4.58
C PRO A 11 -3.13 12.63 4.60
N PRO A 12 -2.42 11.57 4.20
CA PRO A 12 -2.97 10.19 4.21
C PRO A 12 -3.26 9.63 5.60
N SER A 13 -2.78 10.28 6.66
CA SER A 13 -3.08 9.93 8.04
C SER A 13 -2.94 11.15 8.93
N HIS A 14 -3.75 11.23 9.99
CA HIS A 14 -3.67 12.29 10.99
C HIS A 14 -2.31 12.36 11.72
N HIS A 15 -1.49 11.30 11.65
CA HIS A 15 -0.13 11.31 12.18
C HIS A 15 0.78 12.35 11.51
N PHE A 16 0.46 12.75 10.27
CA PHE A 16 1.24 13.69 9.47
C PHE A 16 0.77 15.15 9.55
N LEU A 17 -0.25 15.46 10.36
CA LEU A 17 -0.69 16.83 10.63
C LEU A 17 0.40 17.65 11.34
N ASN A 18 0.20 18.96 11.46
CA ASN A 18 1.20 19.94 11.91
C ASN A 18 2.46 19.91 11.05
N ASP A 19 2.30 19.90 9.72
CA ASP A 19 3.37 19.85 8.71
C ASP A 19 4.35 18.68 8.82
N ARG A 20 4.03 17.65 9.61
CA ARG A 20 4.88 16.44 9.72
C ARG A 20 4.98 15.69 8.38
N LEU A 21 3.99 15.84 7.49
CA LEU A 21 4.03 15.38 6.11
C LEU A 21 5.30 15.85 5.36
N PHE A 22 5.76 17.07 5.67
CA PHE A 22 6.91 17.70 5.02
C PHE A 22 8.20 17.58 5.84
N SER A 23 8.29 16.57 6.70
CA SER A 23 9.45 16.34 7.54
C SER A 23 10.01 14.94 7.32
N TYR A 24 11.34 14.83 7.32
CA TYR A 24 12.06 13.54 7.31
C TYR A 24 11.90 12.75 8.63
N SER A 25 11.00 13.16 9.54
CA SER A 25 10.93 12.70 10.93
C SER A 25 10.31 11.31 11.15
N GLY A 26 10.17 10.51 10.09
CA GLY A 26 9.62 9.15 10.18
C GLY A 26 10.63 8.11 10.65
N LYS A 27 10.25 7.28 11.64
CA LYS A 27 10.89 5.96 11.91
C LYS A 27 10.50 4.88 10.88
N LEU A 28 9.78 5.26 9.83
CA LEU A 28 9.31 4.39 8.76
C LEU A 28 10.30 4.58 7.59
N GLY A 29 11.00 3.50 7.21
CA GLY A 29 12.22 3.50 6.39
C GLY A 29 12.14 4.16 5.00
N ASP A 30 13.26 4.09 4.28
CA ASP A 30 13.49 4.52 2.88
C ASP A 30 12.77 5.82 2.46
N ASP A 31 12.98 6.88 3.24
CA ASP A 31 12.62 8.27 2.93
C ASP A 31 11.24 8.46 2.26
N LEU A 32 10.22 7.79 2.80
CA LEU A 32 8.85 7.84 2.28
C LEU A 32 8.29 9.27 2.15
N MET A 33 8.85 10.22 2.92
CA MET A 33 8.42 11.62 2.92
C MET A 33 9.15 12.48 1.88
N ALA A 34 10.22 11.98 1.24
CA ALA A 34 11.00 12.74 0.26
C ALA A 34 10.14 13.42 -0.83
N PRO A 35 9.12 12.76 -1.43
CA PRO A 35 8.29 13.39 -2.44
C PRO A 35 7.54 14.61 -1.90
N TYR A 36 7.04 14.54 -0.67
CA TYR A 36 6.32 15.63 -0.05
C TYR A 36 7.24 16.77 0.39
N VAL A 37 8.44 16.47 0.90
CA VAL A 37 9.46 17.49 1.19
C VAL A 37 9.88 18.22 -0.09
N THR A 38 10.07 17.48 -1.18
CA THR A 38 10.40 18.04 -2.50
C THR A 38 9.25 18.91 -3.02
N LEU A 39 8.01 18.47 -2.84
CA LEU A 39 6.81 19.24 -3.17
C LEU A 39 6.75 20.55 -2.37
N GLN A 40 7.02 20.51 -1.06
CA GLN A 40 7.04 21.71 -0.22
C GLN A 40 8.09 22.70 -0.70
N LYS A 41 9.30 22.22 -1.00
CA LYS A 41 10.37 23.05 -1.57
C LYS A 41 9.95 23.69 -2.90
N PHE A 42 9.35 22.91 -3.81
CA PHE A 42 8.89 23.41 -5.11
C PHE A 42 7.91 24.60 -4.99
N PHE A 43 6.96 24.54 -4.05
CA PHE A 43 6.01 25.64 -3.80
C PHE A 43 6.66 26.81 -3.06
N THR A 44 7.53 26.52 -2.09
CA THR A 44 8.26 27.55 -1.33
C THR A 44 9.16 28.39 -2.24
N ASP A 45 9.86 27.76 -3.19
CA ASP A 45 10.69 28.42 -4.19
C ASP A 45 9.88 29.37 -5.11
N LYS A 46 8.56 29.18 -5.18
CA LYS A 46 7.61 30.05 -5.91
C LYS A 46 6.90 31.05 -5.03
N ASN A 47 7.29 31.17 -3.75
CA ASN A 47 6.60 31.96 -2.73
C ASN A 47 5.12 31.56 -2.57
N ILE A 48 4.77 30.29 -2.76
CA ILE A 48 3.43 29.76 -2.51
C ILE A 48 3.48 28.97 -1.20
N PRO A 49 2.81 29.41 -0.13
CA PRO A 49 2.76 28.67 1.13
C PRO A 49 2.06 27.32 0.91
N ILE A 50 2.60 26.29 1.54
CA ILE A 50 2.03 24.95 1.53
C ILE A 50 2.11 24.35 2.93
N HIS A 51 0.95 23.95 3.44
CA HIS A 51 0.80 23.42 4.80
C HIS A 51 -0.16 22.24 4.83
N THR A 52 -0.16 21.51 5.94
CA THR A 52 -1.23 20.54 6.22
C THR A 52 -2.53 21.26 6.57
N VAL A 53 -3.66 20.62 6.26
CA VAL A 53 -5.00 21.24 6.36
C VAL A 53 -5.34 21.79 7.75
N ASP A 54 -4.77 21.22 8.81
CA ASP A 54 -4.99 21.68 10.19
C ASP A 54 -4.40 23.08 10.48
N LEU A 55 -3.48 23.55 9.65
CA LEU A 55 -2.90 24.89 9.74
C LEU A 55 -3.60 25.90 8.83
N MET A 56 -4.69 25.51 8.17
CA MET A 56 -5.49 26.43 7.36
C MET A 56 -6.18 27.46 8.28
N PRO A 57 -5.95 28.77 8.09
CA PRO A 57 -6.61 29.79 8.91
C PRO A 57 -8.11 29.78 8.63
N ASP A 58 -8.92 29.99 9.66
CA ASP A 58 -10.38 30.07 9.55
C ASP A 58 -10.86 31.44 9.08
N ASP A 59 -10.01 32.46 9.22
CA ASP A 59 -10.24 33.85 8.85
C ASP A 59 -10.13 34.09 7.32
N ASP A 60 -11.07 34.89 6.80
CA ASP A 60 -11.07 35.36 5.42
C ASP A 60 -10.08 36.51 5.27
N ASN A 61 -8.83 36.14 5.02
CA ASN A 61 -7.72 37.05 4.80
C ASN A 61 -7.55 37.45 3.31
N SER A 62 -8.60 37.29 2.48
CA SER A 62 -8.55 37.52 1.01
C SER A 62 -7.52 36.69 0.24
N GLN A 63 -6.87 35.71 0.87
CA GLN A 63 -6.01 34.73 0.22
C GLN A 63 -6.84 33.54 -0.27
N LEU A 64 -6.66 33.19 -1.54
CA LEU A 64 -7.24 32.00 -2.14
C LEU A 64 -6.54 30.73 -1.61
N LYS A 65 -7.31 29.74 -1.17
CA LYS A 65 -6.79 28.53 -0.55
C LYS A 65 -7.15 27.31 -1.41
N VAL A 66 -6.15 26.57 -1.86
CA VAL A 66 -6.35 25.35 -2.65
C VAL A 66 -6.22 24.14 -1.75
N TYR A 67 -7.30 23.38 -1.62
CA TYR A 67 -7.37 22.19 -0.79
C TYR A 67 -7.23 20.91 -1.63
N LEU A 68 -6.33 20.03 -1.19
CA LEU A 68 -6.15 18.69 -1.74
C LEU A 68 -6.27 17.66 -0.62
N SER A 69 -6.78 16.48 -0.93
CA SER A 69 -6.86 15.36 0.00
C SER A 69 -6.14 14.13 -0.52
N LEU A 70 -5.27 13.56 0.31
CA LEU A 70 -4.59 12.30 0.08
C LEU A 70 -5.31 11.18 0.81
N GLY A 71 -6.57 10.95 0.49
CA GLY A 71 -7.35 9.81 0.95
C GLY A 71 -8.29 10.09 2.14
N ILE A 72 -8.08 11.14 2.93
CA ILE A 72 -8.97 11.54 4.03
C ILE A 72 -10.12 12.42 3.52
N LEU A 73 -11.36 12.01 3.79
CA LEU A 73 -12.57 12.71 3.32
C LEU A 73 -13.31 13.44 4.45
N ASP A 74 -12.64 13.83 5.54
CA ASP A 74 -13.32 14.39 6.73
C ASP A 74 -13.59 15.89 6.61
N ASN A 75 -12.73 16.66 5.93
CA ASN A 75 -12.81 18.12 5.91
C ASN A 75 -13.58 18.72 4.73
N TYR A 76 -13.74 17.98 3.61
CA TYR A 76 -14.16 18.57 2.33
C TYR A 76 -15.52 19.30 2.37
N ARG A 77 -16.52 18.77 3.10
CA ARG A 77 -17.85 19.41 3.18
C ARG A 77 -17.83 20.75 3.91
N ARG A 78 -17.01 20.86 4.97
CA ARG A 78 -16.84 22.11 5.72
C ARG A 78 -16.11 23.14 4.86
N LEU A 79 -15.03 22.70 4.21
CA LEU A 79 -14.20 23.56 3.37
C LEU A 79 -14.91 24.02 2.10
N ALA A 80 -15.77 23.19 1.50
CA ALA A 80 -16.54 23.59 0.32
C ALA A 80 -17.58 24.70 0.58
N ARG A 81 -17.90 24.99 1.85
CA ARG A 81 -18.80 26.10 2.22
C ARG A 81 -18.06 27.43 2.33
N ARG A 82 -16.73 27.41 2.29
CA ARG A 82 -15.89 28.59 2.42
C ARG A 82 -15.68 29.23 1.04
N PRO A 83 -16.00 30.52 0.85
CA PRO A 83 -15.86 31.18 -0.45
C PRO A 83 -14.40 31.37 -0.87
N ASP A 84 -13.47 31.37 0.09
CA ASP A 84 -12.03 31.52 -0.10
C ASP A 84 -11.29 30.20 -0.38
N VAL A 85 -12.01 29.06 -0.42
CA VAL A 85 -11.41 27.72 -0.58
C VAL A 85 -11.85 27.06 -1.88
N ILE A 86 -10.87 26.60 -2.66
CA ILE A 86 -11.08 25.70 -3.79
C ILE A 86 -10.81 24.25 -3.32
N VAL A 87 -11.87 23.45 -3.26
CA VAL A 87 -11.76 21.99 -3.06
C VAL A 87 -11.31 21.37 -4.40
N SER A 88 -10.01 21.23 -4.59
CA SER A 88 -9.42 20.95 -5.90
C SER A 88 -9.43 19.47 -6.22
N SER A 89 -8.72 18.66 -5.43
CA SER A 89 -8.37 17.32 -5.84
C SER A 89 -8.39 16.33 -4.68
N PHE A 90 -8.86 15.12 -4.96
CA PHE A 90 -8.81 13.98 -4.06
C PHE A 90 -8.00 12.85 -4.70
N PHE A 91 -7.15 12.18 -3.92
CA PHE A 91 -6.36 11.03 -4.35
C PHE A 91 -6.76 9.79 -3.53
N ALA A 92 -7.23 8.75 -4.21
CA ALA A 92 -7.42 7.44 -3.60
C ALA A 92 -6.05 6.77 -3.36
N MET A 93 -5.68 6.61 -2.09
CA MET A 93 -4.37 6.08 -1.69
C MET A 93 -4.33 4.56 -1.52
N GLU A 94 -5.47 3.94 -1.18
CA GLU A 94 -5.54 2.54 -0.76
C GLU A 94 -6.63 1.80 -1.54
N CYS A 95 -6.52 0.48 -1.65
CA CYS A 95 -7.52 -0.32 -2.35
C CYS A 95 -8.81 -0.56 -1.53
N PRO A 96 -9.95 -0.88 -2.19
CA PRO A 96 -11.24 -0.98 -1.52
C PRO A 96 -11.34 -1.98 -0.39
N ILE A 97 -10.53 -3.05 -0.40
CA ILE A 97 -10.54 -4.04 0.68
C ILE A 97 -9.75 -3.58 1.92
N VAL A 98 -8.85 -2.60 1.76
CA VAL A 98 -8.08 -1.99 2.85
C VAL A 98 -8.87 -0.84 3.47
N ASP A 99 -9.43 0.06 2.64
CA ASP A 99 -10.31 1.15 3.10
C ASP A 99 -11.67 1.16 2.35
N PRO A 100 -12.60 0.27 2.69
CA PRO A 100 -13.93 0.22 2.07
C PRO A 100 -14.80 1.44 2.43
N ARG A 101 -14.43 2.21 3.45
CA ARG A 101 -15.19 3.40 3.85
C ARG A 101 -14.90 4.56 2.89
N GLN A 102 -13.65 4.72 2.47
CA GLN A 102 -13.24 5.73 1.49
C GLN A 102 -14.08 5.64 0.22
N TYR A 103 -14.17 4.46 -0.41
CA TYR A 103 -14.90 4.27 -1.67
C TYR A 103 -16.39 4.59 -1.57
N ARG A 104 -17.04 4.22 -0.46
CA ARG A 104 -18.44 4.62 -0.21
C ARG A 104 -18.62 6.14 -0.09
N ARG A 105 -17.62 6.84 0.45
CA ARG A 105 -17.63 8.30 0.62
C ARG A 105 -17.23 9.05 -0.65
N MET A 106 -16.48 8.41 -1.56
CA MET A 106 -16.12 9.00 -2.86
C MET A 106 -17.37 9.37 -3.67
N ARG A 107 -18.45 8.60 -3.53
CA ARG A 107 -19.77 8.89 -4.11
C ARG A 107 -20.20 10.34 -3.84
N ASP A 108 -20.26 10.74 -2.58
CA ASP A 108 -20.67 12.10 -2.22
C ASP A 108 -19.56 13.11 -2.49
N ALA A 109 -18.29 12.72 -2.34
CA ALA A 109 -17.15 13.62 -2.46
C ALA A 109 -16.95 14.15 -3.89
N GLN A 110 -17.29 13.36 -4.91
CA GLN A 110 -17.12 13.75 -6.32
C GLN A 110 -17.84 15.07 -6.67
N HIS A 111 -18.93 15.40 -5.97
CA HIS A 111 -19.70 16.61 -6.23
C HIS A 111 -19.06 17.88 -5.69
N TYR A 112 -17.96 17.75 -4.93
CA TYR A 112 -17.24 18.84 -4.30
C TYR A 112 -15.82 19.01 -4.84
N PHE A 113 -15.15 17.91 -5.14
CA PHE A 113 -13.81 17.95 -5.73
C PHE A 113 -13.89 18.20 -7.23
N LYS A 114 -13.03 19.10 -7.74
CA LYS A 114 -12.89 19.31 -9.18
C LYS A 114 -12.28 18.10 -9.89
N HIS A 115 -11.35 17.41 -9.21
CA HIS A 115 -10.64 16.25 -9.74
C HIS A 115 -10.65 15.08 -8.74
N MET A 116 -10.97 13.89 -9.23
CA MET A 116 -10.91 12.65 -8.46
C MET A 116 -9.85 11.74 -9.09
N PHE A 117 -8.74 11.54 -8.40
CA PHE A 117 -7.63 10.72 -8.85
C PHE A 117 -7.66 9.33 -8.21
N SER A 118 -7.38 8.30 -9.02
CA SER A 118 -7.25 6.92 -8.57
C SER A 118 -6.26 6.16 -9.44
N TRP A 119 -5.70 5.09 -8.90
CA TRP A 119 -4.80 4.16 -9.63
C TRP A 119 -5.54 3.23 -10.62
N SER A 120 -6.89 3.24 -10.59
CA SER A 120 -7.79 2.43 -11.44
C SER A 120 -8.85 3.30 -12.12
N ASP A 121 -9.53 2.72 -13.11
CA ASP A 121 -10.70 3.30 -13.75
C ASP A 121 -11.99 3.21 -12.91
N SER A 122 -13.01 3.97 -13.32
CA SER A 122 -14.34 3.98 -12.68
C SER A 122 -15.03 2.62 -12.78
N ALA A 123 -14.94 1.94 -13.92
CA ALA A 123 -15.64 0.67 -14.15
C ALA A 123 -15.22 -0.42 -13.14
N SER A 124 -13.91 -0.52 -12.87
CA SER A 124 -13.34 -1.46 -11.91
C SER A 124 -13.71 -1.11 -10.47
N LEU A 125 -13.91 0.18 -10.17
CA LEU A 125 -14.23 0.68 -8.83
C LEU A 125 -15.74 0.81 -8.55
N GLN A 126 -16.57 0.72 -9.60
CA GLN A 126 -18.03 0.90 -9.53
C GLN A 126 -18.67 0.03 -8.46
N ARG A 127 -18.21 -1.22 -8.29
CA ARG A 127 -18.73 -2.14 -7.25
C ARG A 127 -18.59 -1.60 -5.83
N PHE A 128 -17.57 -0.80 -5.56
CA PHE A 128 -17.25 -0.31 -4.22
C PHE A 128 -17.80 1.09 -3.95
N ILE A 129 -17.91 1.91 -5.01
CA ILE A 129 -18.49 3.25 -4.95
C ILE A 129 -20.02 3.16 -5.03
N GLY A 130 -20.52 2.23 -5.84
CA GLY A 130 -21.92 1.93 -6.11
C GLY A 130 -22.57 2.80 -7.19
N GLU A 131 -21.77 3.59 -7.91
CA GLU A 131 -22.15 4.33 -9.13
C GLU A 131 -20.88 4.67 -9.93
N ASP A 132 -21.07 5.13 -11.16
CA ASP A 132 -19.97 5.64 -11.99
C ASP A 132 -19.62 7.06 -11.58
N ILE A 133 -18.32 7.33 -11.42
CA ILE A 133 -17.81 8.65 -11.10
C ILE A 133 -16.70 9.00 -12.09
N ASN A 134 -16.51 10.29 -12.36
CA ASN A 134 -15.40 10.71 -13.21
C ASN A 134 -14.08 10.52 -12.45
N ILE A 135 -13.23 9.59 -12.90
CA ILE A 135 -11.92 9.29 -12.30
C ILE A 135 -10.83 9.58 -13.32
N GLU A 136 -9.83 10.33 -12.89
CA GLU A 136 -8.57 10.49 -13.59
C GLU A 136 -7.55 9.49 -13.07
N THR A 137 -6.96 8.69 -13.98
CA THR A 137 -5.97 7.70 -13.57
C THR A 137 -4.67 8.37 -13.15
N PHE A 138 -4.21 8.07 -11.93
CA PHE A 138 -2.96 8.55 -11.36
C PHE A 138 -2.14 7.39 -10.82
N CYS A 139 -0.90 7.25 -11.31
CA CYS A 139 0.06 6.27 -10.82
C CYS A 139 1.15 6.98 -10.01
N TRP A 140 1.45 6.47 -8.83
CA TRP A 140 2.54 7.01 -8.02
C TRP A 140 3.88 6.82 -8.74
N PRO A 141 4.69 7.88 -8.88
CA PRO A 141 5.98 7.78 -9.56
C PRO A 141 6.91 6.87 -8.77
N GLN A 142 7.60 5.99 -9.50
CA GLN A 142 8.65 5.13 -8.95
C GLN A 142 10.00 5.55 -9.52
N SER A 143 11.05 5.44 -8.71
CA SER A 143 12.42 5.62 -9.21
C SER A 143 12.72 4.53 -10.23
N TYR A 144 13.34 4.88 -11.35
CA TYR A 144 13.62 3.92 -12.45
C TYR A 144 15.06 3.98 -12.97
N ASN A 145 15.84 4.98 -12.56
CA ASN A 145 17.18 5.21 -13.12
C ASN A 145 18.29 4.41 -12.43
N ASN A 146 18.05 3.87 -11.23
CA ASN A 146 19.05 3.18 -10.44
C ASN A 146 18.41 2.06 -9.62
N VAL A 147 19.21 1.04 -9.33
CA VAL A 147 18.92 0.00 -8.34
C VAL A 147 19.72 0.25 -7.06
N HIS A 148 19.43 -0.48 -5.99
CA HIS A 148 20.27 -0.48 -4.81
C HIS A 148 21.47 -1.42 -5.03
N GLU A 149 22.54 -0.93 -5.66
CA GLU A 149 23.73 -1.72 -6.07
C GLU A 149 24.26 -2.67 -4.98
N LYS A 150 24.33 -2.20 -3.73
CA LYS A 150 24.75 -3.00 -2.57
C LYS A 150 23.91 -4.28 -2.39
N TYR A 151 22.61 -4.20 -2.67
CA TYR A 151 21.65 -5.29 -2.52
C TYR A 151 21.55 -6.10 -3.81
N TRP A 152 21.48 -5.42 -4.95
CA TRP A 152 21.37 -6.03 -6.28
C TRP A 152 22.52 -7.00 -6.57
N SER A 153 23.76 -6.61 -6.25
CA SER A 153 24.97 -7.41 -6.49
C SER A 153 25.10 -8.68 -5.63
N ARG A 154 24.16 -8.96 -4.73
CA ARG A 154 24.20 -10.17 -3.88
C ARG A 154 23.96 -11.42 -4.71
N SER A 155 24.84 -12.41 -4.61
CA SER A 155 24.74 -13.70 -5.32
C SER A 155 24.41 -14.89 -4.39
N ASP A 156 24.67 -14.79 -3.09
CA ASP A 156 24.38 -15.83 -2.10
C ASP A 156 22.91 -15.75 -1.64
N ARG A 157 22.01 -16.14 -2.54
CA ARG A 157 20.58 -16.00 -2.32
C ARG A 157 19.93 -17.32 -1.94
N LYS A 158 19.05 -17.26 -0.95
CA LYS A 158 18.08 -18.30 -0.59
C LYS A 158 17.00 -18.40 -1.65
N PHE A 159 16.18 -19.45 -1.57
CA PHE A 159 15.20 -19.76 -2.59
C PHE A 159 14.02 -18.76 -2.66
N LEU A 160 13.08 -18.83 -1.71
CA LEU A 160 11.81 -18.09 -1.79
C LEU A 160 11.49 -17.39 -0.46
N MET A 161 10.86 -16.22 -0.55
CA MET A 161 10.35 -15.51 0.62
C MET A 161 8.98 -14.86 0.38
N MET A 162 8.32 -14.49 1.48
CA MET A 162 7.19 -13.56 1.47
C MET A 162 7.34 -12.53 2.57
N MET A 163 7.06 -11.26 2.26
CA MET A 163 7.08 -10.17 3.25
C MET A 163 5.75 -9.42 3.29
N ASN A 164 4.92 -9.75 4.28
CA ASN A 164 3.63 -9.08 4.51
C ASN A 164 3.30 -9.06 6.00
N SER A 165 2.45 -8.14 6.45
CA SER A 165 1.92 -8.19 7.82
C SER A 165 0.73 -9.15 7.92
N ASN A 166 0.58 -9.81 9.07
CA ASN A 166 -0.53 -10.71 9.33
C ASN A 166 -1.86 -9.94 9.50
N LYS A 167 -2.61 -9.85 8.40
CA LYS A 167 -3.85 -9.07 8.30
C LYS A 167 -4.92 -9.90 7.58
N ILE A 168 -6.18 -9.60 7.87
CA ILE A 168 -7.35 -10.17 7.18
C ILE A 168 -8.27 -9.06 6.70
N PRO A 169 -8.87 -9.18 5.50
CA PRO A 169 -9.73 -8.16 4.94
C PRO A 169 -11.11 -8.18 5.59
N ALA A 170 -11.79 -7.02 5.59
CA ALA A 170 -13.21 -6.96 5.96
C ALA A 170 -14.14 -7.31 4.80
N VAL A 171 -13.63 -7.23 3.56
CA VAL A 171 -14.35 -7.50 2.33
C VAL A 171 -13.65 -8.63 1.59
N TYR A 172 -14.33 -9.77 1.44
CA TYR A 172 -13.82 -10.95 0.76
C TYR A 172 -14.24 -10.94 -0.71
N TRP A 173 -13.60 -10.10 -1.51
CA TRP A 173 -13.80 -10.07 -2.96
C TRP A 173 -12.47 -9.84 -3.65
N GLN A 174 -12.04 -10.79 -4.48
CA GLN A 174 -10.74 -10.78 -5.15
C GLN A 174 -9.54 -10.47 -4.22
N GLU A 175 -9.67 -10.77 -2.93
CA GLU A 175 -8.64 -10.49 -1.94
C GLU A 175 -7.55 -11.56 -1.97
N LEU A 176 -6.31 -11.16 -1.66
CA LEU A 176 -5.13 -12.02 -1.74
C LEU A 176 -4.51 -12.31 -0.37
N TYR A 177 -5.13 -11.88 0.74
CA TYR A 177 -4.66 -12.25 2.08
C TYR A 177 -4.84 -13.74 2.32
N THR A 178 -5.99 -14.31 1.96
CA THR A 178 -6.18 -15.77 2.04
C THR A 178 -5.24 -16.49 1.10
N GLU A 179 -4.99 -15.94 -0.09
CA GLU A 179 -4.09 -16.56 -1.07
C GLU A 179 -2.63 -16.59 -0.58
N ARG A 180 -2.17 -15.52 0.09
CA ARG A 180 -0.89 -15.50 0.79
C ARG A 180 -0.80 -16.60 1.86
N MET A 181 -1.87 -16.84 2.62
CA MET A 181 -1.89 -17.93 3.62
C MET A 181 -1.77 -19.31 2.97
N ARG A 182 -2.47 -19.53 1.85
CA ARG A 182 -2.39 -20.79 1.09
C ARG A 182 -1.01 -21.03 0.50
N ALA A 183 -0.38 -19.99 -0.06
CA ALA A 183 0.98 -20.07 -0.56
C ALA A 183 1.96 -20.47 0.56
N VAL A 184 1.88 -19.78 1.70
CA VAL A 184 2.73 -20.09 2.87
C VAL A 184 2.49 -21.50 3.39
N GLU A 185 1.24 -21.95 3.46
CA GLU A 185 0.92 -23.32 3.85
C GLU A 185 1.57 -24.33 2.90
N PHE A 186 1.43 -24.13 1.59
CA PHE A 186 1.99 -25.02 0.58
C PHE A 186 3.52 -25.07 0.64
N PHE A 187 4.20 -23.94 0.48
CA PHE A 187 5.67 -23.89 0.44
C PHE A 187 6.31 -24.19 1.80
N GLY A 188 5.57 -24.00 2.91
CA GLY A 188 6.01 -24.31 4.26
C GLY A 188 6.03 -25.80 4.61
N GLN A 189 5.38 -26.67 3.81
CA GLN A 189 5.46 -28.12 3.97
C GLN A 189 6.89 -28.62 3.74
N SER A 190 7.53 -28.15 2.66
CA SER A 190 8.90 -28.50 2.26
C SER A 190 9.96 -27.54 2.81
N ASN A 191 9.56 -26.53 3.60
CA ASN A 191 10.44 -25.47 4.10
C ASN A 191 11.16 -24.71 2.95
N ASP A 192 10.48 -24.56 1.82
CA ASP A 192 10.98 -23.85 0.63
C ASP A 192 10.84 -22.31 0.79
N ILE A 193 10.06 -21.82 1.75
CA ILE A 193 9.76 -20.39 1.95
C ILE A 193 10.18 -19.89 3.35
N ASP A 194 10.71 -18.66 3.39
CA ASP A 194 10.85 -17.87 4.63
C ASP A 194 9.80 -16.75 4.69
N LEU A 195 9.15 -16.56 5.85
CA LEU A 195 8.11 -15.56 6.05
C LEU A 195 8.59 -14.42 6.94
N TYR A 196 8.45 -13.18 6.47
CA TYR A 196 8.74 -11.96 7.24
C TYR A 196 7.53 -11.05 7.35
N GLY A 197 7.53 -10.23 8.40
CA GLY A 197 6.56 -9.15 8.60
C GLY A 197 6.03 -9.11 10.02
N ARG A 198 5.08 -8.22 10.28
CA ARG A 198 4.59 -7.99 11.65
C ARG A 198 3.42 -8.91 11.99
N GLU A 199 3.33 -9.29 13.27
CA GLU A 199 2.15 -9.90 13.91
C GLU A 199 1.82 -11.34 13.49
N TRP A 200 2.76 -12.07 12.88
CA TRP A 200 2.57 -13.50 12.52
C TRP A 200 2.58 -14.44 13.74
N ASP A 201 3.23 -14.02 14.82
CA ASP A 201 3.19 -14.64 16.14
C ASP A 201 1.87 -14.39 16.89
N MET A 202 1.03 -13.49 16.38
CA MET A 202 -0.22 -13.05 17.00
C MET A 202 -1.44 -13.43 16.14
N PRO A 203 -2.67 -13.30 16.67
CA PRO A 203 -3.88 -13.38 15.85
C PRO A 203 -3.93 -12.27 14.79
N SER A 204 -4.41 -12.63 13.60
CA SER A 204 -4.50 -11.73 12.44
C SER A 204 -5.27 -10.45 12.76
N ILE A 205 -4.78 -9.34 12.20
CA ILE A 205 -5.41 -8.04 12.41
C ILE A 205 -6.48 -7.81 11.34
N GLN A 206 -7.71 -7.59 11.81
CA GLN A 206 -8.81 -7.18 10.94
C GLN A 206 -8.55 -5.78 10.34
N LEU A 207 -8.60 -5.70 9.02
CA LEU A 207 -8.55 -4.46 8.25
C LEU A 207 -9.88 -3.70 8.26
N GLY A 208 -9.83 -2.43 7.88
CA GLY A 208 -10.95 -1.50 7.89
C GLY A 208 -11.06 -0.70 9.19
N GLN A 209 -11.62 0.51 9.09
CA GLN A 209 -11.91 1.33 10.25
C GLN A 209 -13.03 0.70 11.08
N SER A 210 -12.71 0.25 12.29
CA SER A 210 -13.70 -0.20 13.26
C SER A 210 -14.00 0.93 14.23
N HIS A 211 -15.28 1.20 14.50
CA HIS A 211 -15.71 2.13 15.54
C HIS A 211 -15.54 1.57 16.97
N ILE A 212 -14.96 0.37 17.12
CA ILE A 212 -14.75 -0.25 18.42
C ILE A 212 -13.65 0.50 19.18
N PRO A 213 -13.94 1.02 20.40
CA PRO A 213 -12.93 1.67 21.23
C PRO A 213 -11.73 0.75 21.49
N TYR A 214 -10.54 1.35 21.63
CA TYR A 214 -9.28 0.63 21.78
C TYR A 214 -9.31 -0.42 22.90
N THR A 215 -9.96 -0.12 24.03
CA THR A 215 -10.08 -1.02 25.19
C THR A 215 -10.78 -2.33 24.83
N PHE A 216 -11.93 -2.27 24.14
CA PHE A 216 -12.64 -3.45 23.68
C PHE A 216 -11.89 -4.21 22.60
N ARG A 217 -11.19 -3.50 21.70
CA ARG A 217 -10.32 -4.13 20.71
C ARG A 217 -9.20 -4.94 21.36
N LYS A 218 -8.60 -4.41 22.44
CA LYS A 218 -7.57 -5.12 23.22
C LYS A 218 -8.14 -6.37 23.89
N ILE A 219 -9.28 -6.26 24.58
CA ILE A 219 -9.94 -7.41 25.23
C ILE A 219 -10.27 -8.50 24.20
N LYS A 220 -10.84 -8.11 23.04
CA LYS A 220 -11.12 -9.06 21.96
C LYS A 220 -9.85 -9.76 21.47
N ARG A 221 -8.74 -9.03 21.33
CA ARG A 221 -7.44 -9.57 20.93
C ARG A 221 -6.89 -10.56 21.96
N ASP A 222 -6.97 -10.22 23.25
CA ASP A 222 -6.52 -11.10 24.34
C ASP A 222 -7.34 -12.40 24.37
N PHE A 223 -8.66 -12.31 24.18
CA PHE A 223 -9.53 -13.48 24.05
C PHE A 223 -9.18 -14.33 22.82
N GLN A 224 -8.91 -13.70 21.67
CA GLN A 224 -8.48 -14.40 20.44
C GLN A 224 -7.18 -15.17 20.65
N ILE A 225 -6.21 -14.62 21.39
CA ILE A 225 -4.96 -15.31 21.73
C ILE A 225 -5.27 -16.58 22.54
N LEU A 226 -6.10 -16.47 23.57
CA LEU A 226 -6.49 -17.61 24.39
C LEU A 226 -7.26 -18.66 23.58
N TRP A 227 -8.17 -18.22 22.71
CA TRP A 227 -8.92 -19.10 21.81
C TRP A 227 -8.00 -19.86 20.87
N GLN A 228 -7.04 -19.20 20.22
CA GLN A 228 -6.09 -19.84 19.30
C GLN A 228 -5.17 -20.85 19.98
N LYS A 229 -4.90 -20.71 21.30
CA LYS A 229 -4.17 -21.74 22.05
C LYS A 229 -4.98 -23.04 22.16
N LYS A 230 -6.32 -22.95 22.23
CA LYS A 230 -7.21 -24.10 22.35
C LYS A 230 -7.64 -24.65 20.98
N PHE A 231 -7.85 -23.78 20.01
CA PHE A 231 -8.30 -24.08 18.66
C PHE A 231 -7.40 -23.36 17.65
N PRO A 232 -6.22 -23.92 17.34
CA PRO A 232 -5.27 -23.29 16.45
C PRO A 232 -5.79 -23.27 15.02
N ASP A 233 -5.61 -22.14 14.34
CA ASP A 233 -5.86 -22.02 12.91
C ASP A 233 -4.72 -22.72 12.15
N PRO A 234 -5.01 -23.75 11.32
CA PRO A 234 -3.99 -24.50 10.59
C PRO A 234 -3.08 -23.62 9.72
N LEU A 235 -3.65 -22.60 9.07
CA LEU A 235 -2.90 -21.72 8.18
C LEU A 235 -1.92 -20.83 8.97
N LEU A 236 -2.34 -20.34 10.15
CA LEU A 236 -1.45 -19.59 11.04
C LEU A 236 -0.37 -20.48 11.66
N VAL A 237 -0.67 -21.75 11.96
CA VAL A 237 0.34 -22.70 12.42
C VAL A 237 1.39 -22.94 11.35
N ALA A 238 0.97 -23.15 10.09
CA ALA A 238 1.88 -23.29 8.96
C ALA A 238 2.74 -22.03 8.78
N ALA A 239 2.14 -20.84 8.85
CA ALA A 239 2.86 -19.58 8.76
C ALA A 239 3.90 -19.39 9.87
N ARG A 240 3.55 -19.72 11.12
CA ARG A 240 4.47 -19.62 12.27
C ARG A 240 5.67 -20.56 12.15
N LYS A 241 5.54 -21.70 11.46
CA LYS A 241 6.65 -22.64 11.22
C LYS A 241 7.76 -22.02 10.38
N VAL A 242 7.41 -21.17 9.41
CA VAL A 242 8.36 -20.53 8.48
C VAL A 242 8.64 -19.05 8.83
N TYR A 243 8.05 -18.53 9.89
CA TYR A 243 8.19 -17.14 10.32
C TYR A 243 9.59 -16.83 10.85
N LYS A 244 10.20 -15.75 10.33
CA LYS A 244 11.55 -15.27 10.68
C LYS A 244 11.57 -13.96 11.45
N GLY A 245 10.40 -13.39 11.78
CA GLY A 245 10.29 -12.11 12.48
C GLY A 245 9.92 -10.94 11.57
N ALA A 246 9.89 -9.75 12.17
CA ALA A 246 9.80 -8.51 11.42
C ALA A 246 11.18 -8.19 10.78
N ALA A 247 11.17 -7.62 9.58
CA ALA A 247 12.38 -7.13 8.93
C ALA A 247 12.66 -5.67 9.35
N ASP A 248 13.88 -5.39 9.79
CA ASP A 248 14.33 -4.02 10.10
C ASP A 248 14.56 -3.20 8.82
N SER A 249 15.10 -3.84 7.78
CA SER A 249 15.25 -3.27 6.44
C SER A 249 14.63 -4.22 5.42
N LYS A 250 13.66 -3.70 4.65
CA LYS A 250 13.00 -4.46 3.59
C LYS A 250 14.01 -4.86 2.52
N SER A 251 14.82 -3.92 2.07
CA SER A 251 15.80 -4.12 1.00
C SER A 251 16.90 -5.12 1.35
N GLU A 252 17.43 -5.06 2.58
CA GLU A 252 18.41 -6.03 3.06
C GLU A 252 17.84 -7.46 3.12
N VAL A 253 16.60 -7.63 3.56
CA VAL A 253 15.96 -8.96 3.64
C VAL A 253 15.59 -9.48 2.25
N LEU A 254 14.98 -8.66 1.38
CA LEU A 254 14.61 -9.07 0.03
C LEU A 254 15.83 -9.58 -0.75
N SER A 255 16.92 -8.82 -0.72
CA SER A 255 18.17 -9.16 -1.44
C SER A 255 18.77 -10.52 -1.09
N LYS A 256 18.37 -11.15 0.03
CA LYS A 256 18.81 -12.49 0.43
C LYS A 256 18.12 -13.61 -0.34
N TYR A 257 17.19 -13.32 -1.23
CA TYR A 257 16.34 -14.32 -1.88
C TYR A 257 16.32 -14.14 -3.39
N ASN A 258 16.30 -15.27 -4.11
CA ASN A 258 16.10 -15.31 -5.55
C ASN A 258 14.68 -14.86 -5.90
N PHE A 259 13.68 -15.38 -5.17
CA PHE A 259 12.28 -15.14 -5.45
C PHE A 259 11.55 -14.53 -4.26
N ALA A 260 10.58 -13.64 -4.53
CA ALA A 260 9.64 -13.13 -3.54
C ALA A 260 8.19 -13.24 -4.02
N LEU A 261 7.31 -13.79 -3.18
CA LEU A 261 5.87 -13.74 -3.41
C LEU A 261 5.38 -12.30 -3.30
N CYS A 262 5.11 -11.69 -4.44
CA CYS A 262 4.69 -10.30 -4.60
C CYS A 262 3.18 -10.22 -4.83
N PHE A 263 2.42 -10.82 -3.92
CA PHE A 263 0.97 -10.79 -4.01
C PHE A 263 0.45 -9.46 -3.49
N GLU A 264 -0.33 -8.77 -4.29
CA GLU A 264 -1.00 -7.54 -3.91
C GLU A 264 -2.07 -7.78 -2.84
N ASN A 265 -2.74 -6.71 -2.39
CA ASN A 265 -3.82 -6.86 -1.42
C ASN A 265 -5.05 -7.52 -2.07
N MET A 266 -5.33 -7.18 -3.32
CA MET A 266 -6.42 -7.73 -4.12
C MET A 266 -6.06 -7.75 -5.61
N ILE A 267 -6.81 -8.53 -6.38
CA ILE A 267 -6.82 -8.51 -7.84
C ILE A 267 -7.82 -7.43 -8.28
N ILE A 268 -7.33 -6.39 -8.96
CA ILE A 268 -8.13 -5.31 -9.53
C ILE A 268 -7.27 -4.50 -10.50
N ARG A 269 -7.87 -4.00 -11.59
CA ARG A 269 -7.18 -3.24 -12.65
C ARG A 269 -6.42 -2.05 -12.08
N GLY A 270 -5.19 -1.84 -12.52
CA GLY A 270 -4.31 -0.75 -12.10
C GLY A 270 -3.75 -0.81 -10.67
N TRP A 271 -4.06 -1.81 -9.82
CA TRP A 271 -3.49 -1.89 -8.46
C TRP A 271 -2.10 -2.53 -8.46
N VAL A 272 -1.10 -1.68 -8.67
CA VAL A 272 0.33 -2.03 -8.63
C VAL A 272 1.00 -1.16 -7.58
N THR A 273 1.59 -1.77 -6.56
CA THR A 273 2.16 -1.06 -5.40
C THR A 273 3.68 -1.19 -5.34
N GLU A 274 4.30 -0.72 -4.26
CA GLU A 274 5.73 -0.76 -4.03
C GLU A 274 6.33 -2.18 -4.09
N LYS A 275 5.53 -3.22 -3.82
CA LYS A 275 6.01 -4.61 -3.62
C LYS A 275 6.85 -5.12 -4.79
N ILE A 276 6.39 -4.92 -6.02
CA ILE A 276 7.11 -5.38 -7.20
C ILE A 276 8.37 -4.53 -7.44
N PHE A 277 8.30 -3.22 -7.20
CA PHE A 277 9.44 -2.32 -7.36
C PHE A 277 10.53 -2.58 -6.31
N ASP A 278 10.17 -2.92 -5.07
CA ASP A 278 11.15 -3.28 -4.04
C ASP A 278 11.97 -4.51 -4.43
N CYS A 279 11.39 -5.43 -5.19
CA CYS A 279 12.11 -6.56 -5.77
C CYS A 279 13.06 -6.08 -6.87
N PHE A 280 12.59 -5.22 -7.78
CA PHE A 280 13.42 -4.60 -8.81
C PHE A 280 14.53 -3.68 -8.27
N PHE A 281 14.39 -3.10 -7.07
CA PHE A 281 15.50 -2.33 -6.51
C PHE A 281 16.57 -3.22 -5.87
N THR A 282 16.24 -4.47 -5.55
CA THR A 282 17.10 -5.38 -4.76
C THR A 282 17.61 -6.59 -5.54
N GLY A 283 17.17 -6.76 -6.78
CA GLY A 283 17.57 -7.87 -7.65
C GLY A 283 16.76 -9.14 -7.44
N THR A 284 15.80 -9.15 -6.52
CA THR A 284 14.92 -10.30 -6.30
C THR A 284 13.90 -10.42 -7.43
N VAL A 285 13.66 -11.63 -7.93
CA VAL A 285 12.66 -11.91 -8.97
C VAL A 285 11.26 -11.97 -8.34
N PRO A 286 10.33 -11.08 -8.72
CA PRO A 286 8.99 -11.07 -8.14
C PRO A 286 8.09 -12.15 -8.76
N ILE A 287 7.41 -12.93 -7.92
CA ILE A 287 6.30 -13.80 -8.32
C ILE A 287 5.01 -13.02 -8.05
N TYR A 288 4.42 -12.46 -9.10
CA TYR A 288 3.39 -11.45 -8.99
C TYR A 288 1.97 -12.03 -9.10
N LEU A 289 1.06 -11.51 -8.27
CA LEU A 289 -0.38 -11.70 -8.39
C LEU A 289 -1.09 -10.44 -7.90
N GLY A 290 -1.90 -9.80 -8.74
CA GLY A 290 -2.52 -8.51 -8.42
C GLY A 290 -3.27 -7.93 -9.61
N SER A 291 -2.84 -6.77 -10.10
CA SER A 291 -3.39 -6.11 -11.29
C SER A 291 -3.45 -7.03 -12.51
N PRO A 292 -4.64 -7.28 -13.10
CA PRO A 292 -4.75 -8.11 -14.30
C PRO A 292 -4.05 -7.55 -15.55
N ASP A 293 -3.88 -6.24 -15.59
CA ASP A 293 -3.29 -5.41 -16.65
C ASP A 293 -1.84 -5.01 -16.34
N ILE A 294 -1.14 -5.74 -15.47
CA ILE A 294 0.24 -5.43 -15.06
C ILE A 294 1.21 -5.22 -16.24
N THR A 295 0.99 -5.93 -17.35
CA THR A 295 1.82 -5.85 -18.55
C THR A 295 1.66 -4.55 -19.34
N GLU A 296 0.66 -3.73 -19.03
CA GLU A 296 0.55 -2.36 -19.54
C GLU A 296 1.62 -1.44 -18.93
N ARG A 297 2.23 -1.83 -17.79
CA ARG A 297 3.18 -1.01 -17.02
C ARG A 297 4.54 -1.67 -16.82
N ILE A 298 4.60 -2.99 -16.73
CA ILE A 298 5.82 -3.76 -16.46
C ILE A 298 5.95 -4.87 -17.50
N PRO A 299 7.07 -4.96 -18.24
CA PRO A 299 7.29 -6.03 -19.21
C PRO A 299 7.14 -7.43 -18.59
N ALA A 300 6.53 -8.36 -19.34
CA ALA A 300 6.19 -9.70 -18.85
C ALA A 300 7.41 -10.57 -18.50
N ASP A 301 8.56 -10.28 -19.07
CA ASP A 301 9.84 -10.94 -18.81
C ASP A 301 10.54 -10.44 -17.54
N CYS A 302 10.03 -9.38 -16.89
CA CYS A 302 10.60 -8.85 -15.65
C CYS A 302 10.06 -9.55 -14.38
N PHE A 303 9.03 -10.39 -14.49
CA PHE A 303 8.41 -11.03 -13.33
C PHE A 303 7.81 -12.39 -13.69
N ILE A 304 7.59 -13.22 -12.68
CA ILE A 304 6.90 -14.51 -12.85
C ILE A 304 5.42 -14.28 -12.56
N ASP A 305 4.57 -14.40 -13.57
CA ASP A 305 3.13 -14.20 -13.42
C ASP A 305 2.46 -15.44 -12.81
N MET A 306 1.97 -15.33 -11.58
CA MET A 306 1.30 -16.44 -10.89
C MET A 306 0.07 -16.98 -11.68
N ARG A 307 -0.54 -16.15 -12.53
CA ARG A 307 -1.73 -16.53 -13.32
C ARG A 307 -1.43 -17.56 -14.41
N GLU A 308 -0.17 -17.71 -14.81
CA GLU A 308 0.25 -18.72 -15.78
C GLU A 308 0.32 -20.13 -15.18
N PHE A 309 0.23 -20.25 -13.86
CA PHE A 309 0.31 -21.51 -13.13
C PHE A 309 -1.07 -21.89 -12.58
N SER A 310 -1.52 -23.12 -12.88
CA SER A 310 -2.79 -23.63 -12.33
C SER A 310 -2.74 -23.93 -10.84
N ASP A 311 -1.54 -24.13 -10.30
CA ASP A 311 -1.31 -24.53 -8.91
C ASP A 311 0.15 -24.29 -8.50
N TYR A 312 0.42 -24.36 -7.20
CA TYR A 312 1.74 -24.12 -6.63
C TYR A 312 2.77 -25.22 -6.93
N ASN A 313 2.37 -26.45 -7.31
CA ASN A 313 3.33 -27.48 -7.71
C ASN A 313 3.98 -27.12 -9.05
N LYS A 314 3.19 -26.63 -10.00
CA LYS A 314 3.71 -26.15 -11.29
C LYS A 314 4.60 -24.93 -11.11
N LEU A 315 4.18 -23.97 -10.29
CA LEU A 315 5.03 -22.83 -9.93
C LEU A 315 6.37 -23.32 -9.34
N LEU A 316 6.33 -24.18 -8.31
CA LEU A 316 7.54 -24.70 -7.66
C LEU A 316 8.46 -25.42 -8.64
N SER A 317 7.90 -26.23 -9.54
CA SER A 317 8.65 -26.97 -10.55
C SER A 317 9.33 -26.01 -11.53
N HIS A 318 8.64 -24.95 -11.96
CA HIS A 318 9.22 -23.92 -12.80
C HIS A 318 10.35 -23.17 -12.07
N LEU A 319 10.11 -22.68 -10.85
CA LEU A 319 11.13 -21.98 -10.05
C LEU A 319 12.40 -22.82 -9.83
N LYS A 320 12.25 -24.12 -9.62
CA LYS A 320 13.38 -25.06 -9.46
C LYS A 320 14.08 -25.41 -10.77
N SER A 321 13.45 -25.14 -11.91
CA SER A 321 14.04 -25.35 -13.24
C SER A 321 14.91 -24.18 -13.72
N LEU A 322 14.73 -22.99 -13.14
CA LEU A 322 15.50 -21.79 -13.49
C LEU A 322 16.96 -21.91 -13.04
N THR A 323 17.88 -21.55 -13.92
CA THR A 323 19.31 -21.50 -13.67
C THR A 323 19.71 -20.16 -13.04
N ALA A 324 20.98 -20.03 -12.63
CA ALA A 324 21.49 -18.74 -12.15
C ALA A 324 21.46 -17.67 -13.25
N ASP A 325 21.70 -18.06 -14.51
CA ASP A 325 21.70 -17.16 -15.67
C ASP A 325 20.29 -16.69 -16.04
N ASP A 326 19.25 -17.47 -15.71
CA ASP A 326 17.85 -17.04 -15.89
C ASP A 326 17.40 -16.04 -14.81
N ILE A 327 18.08 -16.02 -13.65
CA ILE A 327 17.73 -15.20 -12.48
C ILE A 327 18.52 -13.89 -12.43
N GLN A 328 19.74 -13.87 -12.97
CA GLN A 328 20.60 -12.67 -13.07
C GLN A 328 20.25 -11.84 -14.29
#